data_AF-A0A7R6PFU5-F1
#
_entry.id   AF-A0A7R6PFU5-F1
#
_cell.length_a   1.000
_cell.length_b   1.000
_cell.length_c   1.000
_cell.angle_alpha   90.00
_cell.angle_beta   90.00
_cell.angle_gamma   90.00
#
_symmetry.space_group_name_H-M   'P 1'
#
loop_
_entity.id
_entity.type
_entity.pdbx_description
1 polymer ?
#
loop_
_entity_poly.entity_id
_entity_poly.type
_entity_poly.pdbx_seq_one_letter_code
_entity_poly.pdbx_strand_id
1 'polypeptide(L)'
;MAEKKFVELVIESPFILFKGFLMGFMEGTGEKPVYFFSKKTGIKTETLVESLKVWFGFETLVHLCIEKDFAEKLKKALENTFDKLGMKVKSEKPIKSASFDFKVTFYHKSDAKKFEDLVHNLPEGVVLDEFKKEVDVDKEAKKEKGIYAVEHAYVYKAVGEIVGDFQGVIDVFLKMKDMPHVELEEVYLNFE
;
A
#
# COMPACT_ATOMS: atom_id res chain seq x y z
N MET A 1 5.97 -14.26 -16.52
CA MET A 1 7.17 -13.92 -15.71
C MET A 1 7.02 -14.64 -14.38
N ALA A 2 8.09 -15.13 -13.76
CA ALA A 2 7.96 -15.80 -12.47
C ALA A 2 7.43 -14.81 -11.41
N GLU A 3 6.45 -15.24 -10.63
CA GLU A 3 5.89 -14.46 -9.52
C GLU A 3 7.01 -14.12 -8.52
N LYS A 4 7.21 -12.82 -8.26
CA LYS A 4 8.22 -12.36 -7.30
C LYS A 4 7.70 -12.58 -5.89
N LYS A 5 8.45 -13.29 -5.06
CA LYS A 5 8.12 -13.49 -3.65
C LYS A 5 8.62 -12.33 -2.81
N PHE A 6 7.81 -11.88 -1.86
CA PHE A 6 8.15 -10.79 -0.95
C PHE A 6 8.17 -11.30 0.50
N VAL A 7 8.96 -10.64 1.33
CA VAL A 7 8.98 -10.83 2.78
C VAL A 7 8.84 -9.49 3.49
N GLU A 8 8.26 -9.50 4.68
CA GLU A 8 8.40 -8.41 5.64
C GLU A 8 9.65 -8.65 6.50
N LEU A 9 10.57 -7.68 6.50
CA LEU A 9 11.64 -7.56 7.47
C LEU A 9 11.27 -6.53 8.52
N VAL A 10 11.41 -6.91 9.80
CA VAL A 10 11.33 -5.98 10.93
C VAL A 10 12.75 -5.78 11.45
N ILE A 11 13.22 -4.54 11.42
CA ILE A 11 14.62 -4.20 11.64
C ILE A 11 14.71 -3.20 12.78
N GLU A 12 15.48 -3.55 13.80
CA GLU A 12 15.83 -2.65 14.88
C GLU A 12 16.91 -1.67 14.41
N SER A 13 16.50 -0.45 14.04
CA SER A 13 17.33 0.68 13.64
C SER A 13 16.53 1.99 13.67
N PRO A 14 17.18 3.15 13.89
CA PRO A 14 16.63 4.44 13.45
C PRO A 14 16.35 4.42 11.94
N PHE A 15 15.18 4.94 11.52
CA PHE A 15 14.73 4.88 10.13
C PHE A 15 15.72 5.51 9.13
N ILE A 16 16.26 6.69 9.44
CA ILE A 16 17.17 7.41 8.54
C ILE A 16 18.49 6.65 8.34
N LEU A 17 19.00 6.03 9.41
CA LEU A 17 20.21 5.20 9.35
C LEU A 17 19.98 3.99 8.44
N PHE A 18 18.89 3.25 8.67
CA PHE A 18 18.56 2.08 7.86
C PHE A 18 18.32 2.46 6.39
N LYS A 19 17.60 3.55 6.14
CA LYS A 19 17.34 4.03 4.77
C LYS A 19 18.65 4.33 4.05
N GLY A 20 19.58 5.04 4.69
CA GLY A 20 20.89 5.34 4.12
C GLY A 20 21.71 4.07 3.84
N PHE A 21 21.69 3.10 4.76
CA PHE A 21 22.32 1.80 4.56
C PHE A 21 21.73 1.03 3.38
N LEU A 22 20.41 0.92 3.30
CA LEU A 22 19.72 0.23 2.21
C LEU A 22 20.06 0.85 0.85
N MET A 23 20.06 2.19 0.76
CA MET A 23 20.45 2.91 -0.46
C MET A 23 21.89 2.61 -0.85
N GLY A 24 22.84 2.70 0.08
CA GLY A 24 24.25 2.38 -0.19
C GLY A 24 24.47 0.91 -0.56
N PHE A 25 23.71 0.00 0.03
CA PHE A 25 23.78 -1.44 -0.28
C PHE A 25 23.25 -1.76 -1.68
N MET A 26 22.14 -1.15 -2.09
CA MET A 26 21.63 -1.27 -3.47
C MET A 26 22.64 -0.73 -4.49
N GLU A 27 23.20 0.46 -4.24
CA GLU A 27 24.23 1.03 -5.13
C GLU A 27 25.50 0.17 -5.17
N GLY A 28 25.93 -0.38 -4.04
CA GLY A 28 27.12 -1.23 -3.96
C GLY A 28 26.96 -2.61 -4.60
N THR A 29 25.74 -3.14 -4.66
CA THR A 29 25.43 -4.43 -5.31
C THR A 29 25.04 -4.27 -6.78
N GLY A 30 24.61 -3.08 -7.21
CA GLY A 30 24.06 -2.82 -8.54
C GLY A 30 22.66 -3.38 -8.74
N GLU A 31 22.03 -3.91 -7.70
CA GLU A 31 20.68 -4.49 -7.73
C GLU A 31 19.62 -3.42 -7.45
N LYS A 32 18.44 -3.56 -8.08
CA LYS A 32 17.31 -2.64 -7.93
C LYS A 32 16.05 -3.41 -7.51
N PRO A 33 16.01 -3.92 -6.27
CA PRO A 33 14.85 -4.67 -5.78
C PRO A 33 13.64 -3.75 -5.66
N VAL A 34 12.45 -4.31 -5.86
CA VAL A 34 11.20 -3.64 -5.45
C VAL A 34 11.10 -3.70 -3.93
N TYR A 35 10.82 -2.56 -3.28
CA TYR A 35 10.66 -2.50 -1.83
C TYR A 35 9.69 -1.39 -1.39
N PHE A 36 9.08 -1.58 -0.22
CA PHE A 36 8.12 -0.66 0.36
C PHE A 36 8.32 -0.54 1.88
N PHE A 37 8.22 0.68 2.41
CA PHE A 37 8.27 0.92 3.86
C PHE A 37 6.84 1.07 4.40
N SER A 38 6.41 0.19 5.32
CA SER A 38 5.01 0.09 5.74
C SER A 38 4.42 1.42 6.25
N LYS A 39 5.18 2.16 7.07
CA LYS A 39 4.77 3.48 7.61
C LYS A 39 4.60 4.59 6.56
N LYS A 40 5.23 4.46 5.39
CA LYS A 40 5.15 5.46 4.31
C LYS A 40 4.14 5.10 3.24
N THR A 41 3.82 3.82 3.10
CA THR A 41 2.91 3.30 2.07
C THR A 41 1.51 3.01 2.58
N GLY A 42 1.22 3.19 3.88
CA GLY A 42 -0.10 2.91 4.44
C GLY A 42 -0.39 1.41 4.54
N ILE A 43 0.65 0.60 4.76
CA ILE A 43 0.53 -0.85 4.95
C ILE A 43 0.39 -1.12 6.46
N LYS A 44 -0.69 -1.79 6.86
CA LYS A 44 -0.93 -2.28 8.21
C LYS A 44 -0.44 -3.71 8.33
N THR A 45 0.45 -3.95 9.29
CA THR A 45 0.84 -5.30 9.67
C THR A 45 0.16 -5.68 10.96
N GLU A 46 -0.29 -6.94 11.11
CA GLU A 46 -1.03 -7.43 12.30
C GLU A 46 -0.31 -7.14 13.62
N THR A 47 1.02 -6.99 13.59
CA THR A 47 1.85 -6.57 14.73
C THR A 47 1.56 -5.16 15.27
N LEU A 48 0.71 -4.35 14.61
CA LEU A 48 0.41 -2.97 15.02
C LEU A 48 -0.64 -2.86 16.12
N VAL A 49 -1.35 -3.93 16.49
CA VAL A 49 -2.28 -3.88 17.65
C VAL A 49 -1.54 -3.65 18.98
N GLU A 50 -0.22 -3.89 19.02
CA GLU A 50 0.62 -3.59 20.17
C GLU A 50 1.11 -2.12 20.23
N SER A 51 0.79 -1.28 19.23
CA SER A 51 1.32 0.09 19.09
C SER A 51 0.56 1.18 19.86
N LEU A 52 -0.31 0.81 20.82
CA LEU A 52 -1.00 1.77 21.70
C LEU A 52 -0.13 2.39 22.81
N LYS A 53 1.20 2.17 22.80
CA LYS A 53 2.15 2.78 23.76
C LYS A 53 3.16 3.73 23.09
N VAL A 54 2.72 4.50 22.10
CA VAL A 54 3.53 5.46 21.32
C VAL A 54 3.56 6.85 22.00
N TRP A 55 4.17 6.94 23.20
CA TRP A 55 4.34 8.25 23.87
C TRP A 55 5.78 8.65 24.24
N PHE A 56 6.80 7.89 23.83
CA PHE A 56 8.20 8.28 24.03
C PHE A 56 9.08 7.86 22.84
N GLY A 57 9.32 8.78 21.89
CA GLY A 57 10.49 8.97 21.01
C GLY A 57 11.42 7.83 20.54
N PHE A 58 11.08 6.55 20.68
CA PHE A 58 11.97 5.40 20.50
C PHE A 58 11.35 4.34 19.59
N GLU A 59 10.82 4.73 18.43
CA GLU A 59 10.54 3.73 17.41
C GLU A 59 11.85 3.34 16.72
N THR A 60 12.48 2.31 17.28
CA THR A 60 13.65 1.65 16.71
C THR A 60 13.27 0.60 15.68
N LEU A 61 12.00 0.41 15.31
CA LEU A 61 11.60 -0.64 14.37
C LEU A 61 11.25 -0.09 13.00
N VAL A 62 11.93 -0.62 11.98
CA VAL A 62 11.67 -0.36 10.57
C VAL A 62 11.04 -1.61 9.96
N HIS A 63 9.85 -1.44 9.39
CA HIS A 63 9.16 -2.47 8.62
C HIS A 63 9.41 -2.24 7.13
N LEU A 64 10.01 -3.25 6.49
CA LEU A 64 10.38 -3.23 5.08
C LEU A 64 9.79 -4.46 4.40
N CYS A 65 8.91 -4.24 3.43
CA CYS A 65 8.51 -5.28 2.49
C CYS A 65 9.47 -5.25 1.29
N ILE A 66 10.12 -6.36 0.97
CA ILE A 66 11.15 -6.43 -0.08
C ILE A 66 11.20 -7.80 -0.73
N GLU A 67 11.68 -7.86 -1.97
CA GLU A 67 11.91 -9.10 -2.70
C GLU A 67 12.76 -10.08 -1.87
N LYS A 68 12.30 -11.33 -1.75
CA LYS A 68 12.87 -12.36 -0.87
C LYS A 68 14.37 -12.58 -1.12
N ASP A 69 14.76 -12.72 -2.38
CA ASP A 69 16.15 -13.00 -2.75
C ASP A 69 17.11 -11.86 -2.33
N PHE A 70 16.63 -10.62 -2.37
CA PHE A 70 17.39 -9.46 -1.90
C PHE A 70 17.37 -9.37 -0.38
N ALA A 71 16.25 -9.73 0.27
CA ALA A 71 16.12 -9.77 1.73
C ALA A 71 17.20 -10.65 2.38
N GLU A 72 17.50 -11.82 1.79
CA GLU A 72 18.53 -12.73 2.29
C GLU A 72 19.92 -12.10 2.26
N LYS A 73 20.26 -11.40 1.17
CA LYS A 73 21.53 -10.67 1.03
C LYS A 73 21.62 -9.52 2.02
N LEU A 74 20.54 -8.77 2.15
CA LEU A 74 20.43 -7.64 3.07
C LEU A 74 20.61 -8.08 4.53
N LYS A 75 19.98 -9.19 4.93
CA LYS A 75 20.14 -9.76 6.28
C LYS A 75 21.59 -10.06 6.60
N LYS A 76 22.29 -10.76 5.70
CA LYS A 76 23.73 -11.06 5.86
C LYS A 76 24.57 -9.78 5.98
N ALA A 77 24.25 -8.75 5.20
CA ALA A 77 24.95 -7.47 5.28
C ALA A 77 24.72 -6.75 6.62
N LEU A 78 23.50 -6.80 7.16
CA LEU A 78 23.18 -6.25 8.49
C LEU A 78 23.90 -7.02 9.60
N GLU A 79 23.93 -8.35 9.54
CA GLU A 79 24.66 -9.20 10.49
C GLU A 79 26.17 -8.87 10.50
N ASN A 80 26.79 -8.73 9.32
CA ASN A 80 28.21 -8.39 9.17
C ASN A 80 28.57 -6.97 9.64
N THR A 81 27.57 -6.10 9.79
CA THR A 81 27.77 -4.69 10.18
C THR A 81 27.21 -4.37 11.56
N PHE A 82 26.68 -5.37 12.28
CA PHE A 82 26.05 -5.20 13.58
C PHE A 82 26.96 -4.47 14.58
N ASP A 83 28.23 -4.88 14.71
CA ASP A 83 29.18 -4.27 15.65
C ASP A 83 29.48 -2.80 15.35
N LYS A 84 29.24 -2.34 14.12
CA LYS A 84 29.50 -0.96 13.68
C LYS A 84 28.24 -0.09 13.70
N LEU A 85 27.09 -0.65 13.34
CA LEU A 85 25.86 0.09 13.08
C LEU A 85 24.75 -0.19 14.09
N GLY A 86 24.88 -1.25 14.89
CA GLY A 86 23.90 -1.66 15.89
C GLY A 86 22.54 -2.10 15.31
N MET A 87 22.44 -2.30 14.00
CA MET A 87 21.18 -2.65 13.33
C MET A 87 20.93 -4.16 13.36
N LYS A 88 19.74 -4.58 13.76
CA LYS A 88 19.42 -6.00 13.91
C LYS A 88 18.11 -6.39 13.24
N VAL A 89 18.10 -7.48 12.48
CA VAL A 89 16.83 -8.08 12.01
C VAL A 89 16.15 -8.78 13.18
N LYS A 90 14.91 -8.39 13.47
CA LYS A 90 14.08 -8.96 14.55
C LYS A 90 13.11 -10.02 14.04
N SER A 91 12.61 -9.85 12.82
CA SER A 91 11.64 -10.77 12.20
C SER A 91 11.79 -10.77 10.69
N GLU A 92 11.46 -11.91 10.09
CA GLU A 92 11.33 -12.13 8.65
C GLU A 92 10.08 -12.98 8.44
N LYS A 93 9.09 -12.47 7.70
CA LYS A 93 7.84 -13.19 7.43
C LYS A 93 7.55 -13.21 5.93
N PRO A 94 7.39 -14.38 5.28
CA PRO A 94 6.95 -14.46 3.90
C PRO A 94 5.55 -13.86 3.73
N ILE A 95 5.39 -12.97 2.76
CA ILE A 95 4.11 -12.38 2.43
C ILE A 95 3.44 -13.30 1.41
N LYS A 96 2.28 -13.82 1.78
CA LYS A 96 1.46 -14.71 0.95
C LYS A 96 0.53 -13.92 0.03
N SER A 97 -0.13 -12.91 0.57
CA SER A 97 -1.05 -12.04 -0.17
C SER A 97 -1.23 -10.71 0.56
N ALA A 98 -1.89 -9.77 -0.09
CA ALA A 98 -2.32 -8.52 0.53
C ALA A 98 -3.75 -8.18 0.15
N SER A 99 -4.38 -7.29 0.92
CA SER A 99 -5.65 -6.70 0.54
C SER A 99 -5.83 -5.29 1.08
N PHE A 100 -6.78 -4.53 0.52
CA PHE A 100 -7.26 -3.29 1.10
C PHE A 100 -8.70 -3.01 0.69
N ASP A 101 -9.44 -2.38 1.59
CA ASP A 101 -10.79 -1.89 1.33
C ASP A 101 -10.74 -0.48 0.74
N PHE A 102 -11.67 -0.20 -0.17
CA PHE A 102 -11.87 1.13 -0.70
C PHE A 102 -13.33 1.57 -0.67
N LYS A 103 -13.51 2.88 -0.60
CA LYS A 103 -14.77 3.56 -0.83
C LYS A 103 -14.54 4.81 -1.67
N VAL A 104 -15.26 4.93 -2.77
CA VAL A 104 -15.13 6.04 -3.72
C VAL A 104 -16.43 6.80 -3.87
N THR A 105 -16.33 8.12 -4.05
CA THR A 105 -17.47 8.96 -4.46
C THR A 105 -17.01 9.96 -5.51
N PHE A 106 -17.51 9.83 -6.74
CA PHE A 106 -17.16 10.73 -7.84
C PHE A 106 -18.36 11.55 -8.31
N TYR A 107 -18.13 12.85 -8.49
CA TYR A 107 -19.14 13.80 -9.00
C TYR A 107 -18.96 14.11 -10.50
N HIS A 108 -17.89 13.59 -11.11
CA HIS A 108 -17.61 13.72 -12.53
C HIS A 108 -17.52 12.35 -13.20
N LYS A 109 -18.17 12.21 -14.36
CA LYS A 109 -18.12 10.98 -15.17
C LYS A 109 -16.71 10.59 -15.58
N SER A 110 -15.82 11.55 -15.78
CA SER A 110 -14.42 11.30 -16.13
C SER A 110 -13.67 10.55 -15.03
N ASP A 111 -13.92 10.88 -13.76
CA ASP A 111 -13.22 10.26 -12.63
C ASP A 111 -13.79 8.86 -12.36
N ALA A 112 -15.12 8.72 -12.42
CA ALA A 112 -15.77 7.40 -12.38
C ALA A 112 -15.28 6.48 -13.50
N LYS A 113 -15.07 7.02 -14.71
CA LYS A 113 -14.52 6.23 -15.83
C LYS A 113 -13.08 5.79 -15.56
N LYS A 114 -12.21 6.67 -15.08
CA LYS A 114 -10.83 6.31 -14.72
C LYS A 114 -10.79 5.20 -13.66
N PHE A 115 -11.67 5.27 -12.67
CA PHE A 115 -11.80 4.23 -11.66
C PHE A 115 -12.28 2.90 -12.25
N GLU A 116 -13.36 2.91 -13.06
CA GLU A 116 -13.87 1.72 -13.75
C GLU A 116 -12.79 1.11 -14.67
N ASP A 117 -12.04 1.93 -15.40
CA ASP A 117 -10.93 1.48 -16.25
C ASP A 117 -9.82 0.82 -15.41
N LEU A 118 -9.53 1.33 -14.20
CA LEU A 118 -8.56 0.71 -13.29
C LEU A 118 -9.05 -0.66 -12.79
N VAL A 119 -10.28 -0.75 -12.28
CA VAL A 119 -10.81 -2.00 -11.70
C VAL A 119 -11.16 -3.06 -12.74
N HIS A 120 -11.37 -2.70 -14.01
CA HIS A 120 -11.51 -3.67 -15.11
C HIS A 120 -10.17 -4.18 -15.63
N ASN A 121 -9.07 -3.47 -15.36
CA ASN A 121 -7.73 -3.81 -15.83
C ASN A 121 -6.79 -4.06 -14.64
N LEU A 122 -7.24 -4.89 -13.70
CA LEU A 122 -6.41 -5.29 -12.56
C LEU A 122 -5.21 -6.13 -13.01
N PRO A 123 -4.07 -6.01 -12.31
CA PRO A 123 -2.92 -6.89 -12.53
C PRO A 123 -3.29 -8.38 -12.42
N GLU A 124 -2.55 -9.23 -13.12
CA GLU A 124 -2.70 -10.69 -12.98
C GLU A 124 -2.45 -11.11 -11.54
N GLY A 125 -3.34 -11.94 -10.96
CA GLY A 125 -3.26 -12.34 -9.56
C GLY A 125 -4.00 -11.42 -8.59
N VAL A 126 -4.53 -10.29 -9.06
CA VAL A 126 -5.33 -9.35 -8.26
C VAL A 126 -6.79 -9.42 -8.69
N VAL A 127 -7.67 -9.51 -7.69
CA VAL A 127 -9.12 -9.59 -7.87
C VAL A 127 -9.81 -8.47 -7.11
N LEU A 128 -10.98 -8.11 -7.61
CA LEU A 128 -11.92 -7.22 -6.95
C LEU A 128 -13.00 -8.09 -6.29
N ASP A 129 -13.04 -8.06 -4.96
CA ASP A 129 -14.02 -8.78 -4.15
C ASP A 129 -15.04 -7.82 -3.52
N GLU A 130 -16.19 -8.37 -3.13
CA GLU A 130 -17.30 -7.67 -2.47
C GLU A 130 -17.80 -6.37 -3.15
N PHE A 131 -17.56 -6.22 -4.45
CA PHE A 131 -17.80 -4.97 -5.15
C PHE A 131 -19.28 -4.61 -5.28
N LYS A 132 -19.63 -3.41 -4.80
CA LYS A 132 -20.96 -2.82 -4.92
C LYS A 132 -20.84 -1.42 -5.49
N LYS A 133 -21.63 -1.13 -6.52
CA LYS A 133 -21.70 0.20 -7.13
C LYS A 133 -23.11 0.74 -7.24
N GLU A 134 -23.23 2.05 -7.09
CA GLU A 134 -24.45 2.83 -7.23
C GLU A 134 -24.16 4.07 -8.08
N VAL A 135 -25.00 4.32 -9.08
CA VAL A 135 -24.86 5.49 -9.96
C VAL A 135 -26.18 6.24 -9.97
N ASP A 136 -26.15 7.46 -9.45
CA ASP A 136 -27.27 8.39 -9.53
C ASP A 136 -26.99 9.40 -10.64
N VAL A 137 -27.96 9.57 -11.54
CA VAL A 137 -27.91 10.51 -12.64
C VAL A 137 -29.21 11.30 -12.63
N ASP A 138 -29.16 12.46 -11.97
CA ASP A 138 -30.29 13.38 -12.01
C ASP A 138 -30.39 14.01 -13.40
N LYS A 139 -31.41 13.56 -14.16
CA LYS A 139 -31.72 14.11 -15.49
C LYS A 139 -32.37 15.49 -15.42
N GLU A 140 -32.85 15.91 -14.25
CA GLU A 140 -33.53 17.19 -14.01
C GLU A 140 -32.63 18.28 -13.42
N ALA A 141 -31.39 17.97 -13.01
CA ALA A 141 -30.39 18.95 -12.54
C ALA A 141 -30.02 20.05 -13.57
N LYS A 142 -30.56 19.99 -14.79
CA LYS A 142 -30.52 21.07 -15.79
C LYS A 142 -31.65 22.09 -15.68
N LYS A 143 -32.65 21.88 -14.81
CA LYS A 143 -33.76 22.83 -14.59
C LYS A 143 -33.48 23.63 -13.33
N GLU A 144 -33.13 24.89 -13.56
CA GLU A 144 -33.00 25.98 -12.59
C GLU A 144 -33.68 25.73 -11.24
N LYS A 145 -32.88 25.42 -10.22
CA LYS A 145 -33.29 25.53 -8.81
C LYS A 145 -32.18 26.18 -8.00
N GLY A 146 -32.44 27.40 -7.55
CA GLY A 146 -31.83 28.02 -6.36
C GLY A 146 -30.33 28.31 -6.39
N ILE A 147 -29.97 29.57 -6.11
CA ILE A 147 -28.60 30.11 -6.08
C ILE A 147 -27.71 29.55 -4.94
N TYR A 148 -28.19 28.53 -4.20
CA TYR A 148 -27.59 28.10 -2.93
C TYR A 148 -27.28 26.60 -2.79
N ALA A 149 -27.60 25.75 -3.78
CA ALA A 149 -27.25 24.33 -3.72
C ALA A 149 -26.62 23.88 -5.03
N VAL A 150 -25.33 23.53 -5.00
CA VAL A 150 -24.69 22.82 -6.12
C VAL A 150 -25.15 21.37 -6.03
N GLU A 151 -26.29 21.04 -6.62
CA GLU A 151 -26.70 19.66 -6.83
C GLU A 151 -25.85 19.05 -7.94
N HIS A 152 -25.05 18.04 -7.61
CA HIS A 152 -24.24 17.34 -8.62
C HIS A 152 -25.16 16.52 -9.52
N ALA A 153 -25.22 16.86 -10.82
CA ALA A 153 -26.00 16.12 -11.84
C ALA A 153 -25.55 14.66 -12.07
N TYR A 154 -24.52 14.21 -11.35
CA TYR A 154 -23.95 12.88 -11.43
C TYR A 154 -23.29 12.54 -10.09
N VAL A 155 -23.64 11.39 -9.53
CA VAL A 155 -22.98 10.84 -8.34
C VAL A 155 -22.70 9.36 -8.61
N TYR A 156 -21.44 8.97 -8.57
CA TYR A 156 -21.00 7.59 -8.62
C TYR A 156 -20.45 7.21 -7.25
N LYS A 157 -20.93 6.11 -6.68
CA LYS A 157 -20.41 5.53 -5.44
C LYS A 157 -20.04 4.09 -5.68
N ALA A 158 -18.90 3.67 -5.15
CA ALA A 158 -18.56 2.26 -5.09
C ALA A 158 -17.78 1.92 -3.82
N VAL A 159 -17.94 0.67 -3.39
CA VAL A 159 -17.19 0.05 -2.31
C VAL A 159 -16.74 -1.33 -2.75
N GLY A 160 -15.64 -1.82 -2.23
CA GLY A 160 -15.15 -3.17 -2.47
C GLY A 160 -13.78 -3.39 -1.82
N GLU A 161 -13.28 -4.60 -2.00
CA GLU A 161 -11.97 -5.02 -1.52
C GLU A 161 -11.08 -5.39 -2.73
N ILE A 162 -9.83 -4.97 -2.72
CA ILE A 162 -8.81 -5.45 -3.66
C ILE A 162 -7.97 -6.50 -2.94
N VAL A 163 -7.91 -7.71 -3.49
CA VAL A 163 -7.18 -8.85 -2.89
C VAL A 163 -6.27 -9.48 -3.94
N GLY A 164 -5.06 -9.88 -3.56
CA GLY A 164 -4.16 -10.57 -4.49
C GLY A 164 -2.73 -10.71 -4.03
N ASP A 165 -1.83 -10.87 -4.99
CA ASP A 165 -0.39 -10.83 -4.74
C ASP A 165 0.04 -9.46 -4.21
N PHE A 166 1.06 -9.44 -3.36
CA PHE A 166 1.46 -8.22 -2.66
C PHE A 166 1.81 -7.07 -3.61
N GLN A 167 2.57 -7.33 -4.68
CA GLN A 167 3.01 -6.27 -5.57
C GLN A 167 1.83 -5.68 -6.35
N GLY A 168 0.99 -6.54 -6.93
CA GLY A 168 -0.20 -6.12 -7.67
C GLY A 168 -1.16 -5.30 -6.81
N VAL A 169 -1.39 -5.70 -5.57
CA VAL A 169 -2.23 -4.96 -4.63
C VAL A 169 -1.65 -3.59 -4.31
N ILE A 170 -0.35 -3.47 -4.04
CA ILE A 170 0.30 -2.18 -3.79
C ILE A 170 0.25 -1.27 -5.03
N ASP A 171 0.45 -1.82 -6.22
CA ASP A 171 0.37 -1.06 -7.47
C ASP A 171 -1.03 -0.46 -7.68
N VAL A 172 -2.09 -1.21 -7.35
CA VAL A 172 -3.48 -0.70 -7.40
C VAL A 172 -3.72 0.32 -6.29
N PHE A 173 -3.28 0.04 -5.07
CA PHE A 173 -3.40 0.96 -3.93
C PHE A 173 -2.80 2.34 -4.24
N LEU A 174 -1.57 2.38 -4.77
CA LEU A 174 -0.90 3.63 -5.12
C LEU A 174 -1.64 4.38 -6.24
N LYS A 175 -2.15 3.68 -7.27
CA LYS A 175 -2.95 4.31 -8.33
C LYS A 175 -4.27 4.89 -7.82
N MET A 176 -4.95 4.19 -6.90
CA MET A 176 -6.20 4.68 -6.30
C MET A 176 -5.95 5.85 -5.35
N LYS A 177 -4.83 5.85 -4.63
CA LYS A 177 -4.46 6.91 -3.69
C LYS A 177 -4.28 8.28 -4.36
N ASP A 178 -3.90 8.29 -5.63
CA ASP A 178 -3.74 9.51 -6.43
C ASP A 178 -5.08 10.02 -7.03
N MET A 179 -6.19 9.29 -6.85
CA MET A 179 -7.50 9.71 -7.34
C MET A 179 -8.22 10.64 -6.36
N PRO A 180 -9.00 11.62 -6.85
CA PRO A 180 -9.77 12.51 -5.98
C PRO A 180 -10.93 11.78 -5.32
N HIS A 181 -11.25 12.12 -4.06
CA HIS A 181 -12.42 11.60 -3.33
C HIS A 181 -12.46 10.06 -3.19
N VAL A 182 -11.29 9.47 -2.98
CA VAL A 182 -11.11 8.06 -2.64
C VAL A 182 -10.74 7.93 -1.16
N GLU A 183 -11.50 7.13 -0.44
CA GLU A 183 -11.19 6.66 0.91
C GLU A 183 -10.57 5.26 0.78
N LEU A 184 -9.35 5.08 1.27
CA LEU A 184 -8.65 3.79 1.30
C LEU A 184 -8.36 3.43 2.75
N GLU A 185 -8.70 2.20 3.13
CA GLU A 185 -8.18 1.60 4.35
C GLU A 185 -6.71 1.20 4.15
N GLU A 186 -6.00 0.94 5.25
CA GLU A 186 -4.62 0.49 5.18
C GLU A 186 -4.51 -0.88 4.48
N VAL A 187 -3.37 -1.14 3.82
CA VAL A 187 -3.12 -2.44 3.17
C VAL A 187 -2.81 -3.50 4.22
N TYR A 188 -3.62 -4.55 4.29
CA TYR A 188 -3.43 -5.70 5.15
C TYR A 188 -2.52 -6.73 4.48
N LEU A 189 -1.58 -7.31 5.25
CA LEU A 189 -0.70 -8.39 4.79
C LEU A 189 -1.12 -9.72 5.40
N ASN A 190 -1.25 -10.74 4.55
CA ASN A 190 -1.38 -12.12 4.97
C ASN A 190 -0.03 -12.81 4.82
N PHE A 191 0.43 -13.47 5.88
CA PHE A 191 1.71 -14.18 5.91
C PHE A 191 1.51 -15.69 5.66
N GLU A 192 2.58 -16.39 5.27
CA GLU A 192 2.61 -17.87 5.21
C GLU A 192 2.57 -18.52 6.61
#